data_AF-A0A842SGS8-F1
#
_entry.id   AF-A0A842SGS8-F1
#
_cell.length_a   1.000
_cell.length_b   1.000
_cell.length_c   1.000
_cell.angle_alpha   90.00
_cell.angle_beta   90.00
_cell.angle_gamma   90.00
#
_symmetry.space_group_name_H-M   'P 1'
#
loop_
_entity.id
_entity.type
_entity.pdbx_description
1 polymer ?
#
loop_
_entity_poly.entity_id
_entity_poly.type
_entity_poly.pdbx_seq_one_letter_code
_entity_poly.pdbx_strand_id
1 'polypeptide(L)'
;MIVLACGSGVQTIGDLIDKPVISGLDSKYIGEIKRIGNFTEKCSACGQCILNDYYGICPITRCAKHLLNGPCGGSFNKKCEEDPDKDCVWALILERMKKTGLNKKLDEYKEPKKWE
;
A
#
# COMPACT_ATOMS: atom_id res chain seq x y z
N MET A 1 -15.96 0.16 2.91
CA MET A 1 -15.81 -0.47 4.23
C MET A 1 -14.75 0.29 5.00
N ILE A 2 -15.03 0.68 6.25
CA ILE A 2 -14.05 1.34 7.11
C ILE A 2 -13.37 0.27 7.95
N VAL A 3 -12.04 0.30 8.03
CA VAL A 3 -11.24 -0.63 8.83
C VAL A 3 -10.50 0.15 9.91
N LEU A 4 -10.77 -0.19 11.17
CA LEU A 4 -10.15 0.38 12.36
C LEU A 4 -9.02 -0.53 12.85
N ALA A 5 -7.98 -0.69 12.01
CA ALA A 5 -6.82 -1.52 12.30
C ALA A 5 -5.54 -0.82 11.82
N CYS A 6 -4.38 -1.46 12.02
CA CYS A 6 -3.13 -0.97 11.44
C CYS A 6 -3.14 -1.08 9.90
N GLY A 7 -2.24 -0.37 9.23
CA GLY A 7 -2.17 -0.34 7.76
C GLY A 7 -1.92 -1.71 7.13
N SER A 8 -1.31 -2.64 7.87
CA SER A 8 -1.21 -4.04 7.43
C SER A 8 -2.59 -4.71 7.40
N GLY A 9 -3.40 -4.54 8.45
CA GLY A 9 -4.77 -5.07 8.52
C GLY A 9 -5.69 -4.50 7.44
N VAL A 10 -5.61 -3.18 7.19
CA VAL A 10 -6.38 -2.51 6.12
C VAL A 10 -6.06 -3.14 4.76
N GLN A 11 -4.78 -3.36 4.46
CA GLN A 11 -4.34 -4.01 3.23
C GLN A 11 -4.79 -5.46 3.13
N THR A 12 -4.71 -6.22 4.23
CA THR A 12 -5.18 -7.61 4.26
C THR A 12 -6.68 -7.71 3.98
N ILE A 13 -7.50 -6.84 4.58
CA ILE A 13 -8.93 -6.79 4.25
C ILE A 13 -9.15 -6.40 2.78
N GLY A 14 -8.40 -5.44 2.26
CA GLY A 14 -8.46 -5.04 0.85
C GLY A 14 -8.04 -6.12 -0.15
N ASP A 15 -7.26 -7.12 0.28
CA ASP A 15 -6.89 -8.27 -0.53
C ASP A 15 -7.98 -9.37 -0.50
N LEU A 16 -8.84 -9.38 0.53
CA LEU A 16 -9.88 -10.38 0.74
C LEU A 16 -11.26 -9.97 0.19
N ILE A 17 -11.49 -8.68 -0.06
CA ILE A 17 -12.80 -8.17 -0.49
C ILE A 17 -12.69 -7.33 -1.77
N ASP A 18 -13.65 -7.49 -2.67
CA ASP A 18 -13.79 -6.67 -3.88
C ASP A 18 -14.62 -5.40 -3.63
N LYS A 19 -14.38 -4.71 -2.51
CA LYS A 19 -15.05 -3.45 -2.15
C LYS A 19 -14.01 -2.41 -1.69
N PRO A 20 -14.25 -1.10 -1.91
CA PRO A 20 -13.36 -0.06 -1.41
C PRO A 20 -13.16 -0.17 0.11
N VAL A 21 -11.89 -0.20 0.52
CA VAL A 21 -11.46 -0.20 1.93
C VAL A 21 -10.87 1.16 2.27
N ILE A 22 -11.30 1.69 3.42
CA ILE A 22 -10.87 2.99 3.95
C ILE A 22 -10.22 2.73 5.32
N SER A 23 -8.98 3.18 5.49
CA SER A 23 -8.30 3.21 6.77
C SER A 23 -8.94 4.29 7.66
N GLY A 24 -9.32 3.92 8.88
CA GLY A 24 -9.84 4.87 9.87
C GLY A 24 -8.83 5.31 10.92
N LEU A 25 -7.60 4.77 10.91
CA LEU A 25 -6.57 5.04 11.92
C LEU A 25 -5.19 5.21 11.29
N ASP A 26 -4.31 5.90 12.02
CA ASP A 26 -2.88 5.98 11.75
C ASP A 26 -2.10 4.94 12.56
N SER A 27 -1.24 4.18 11.88
CA SER A 27 -0.41 3.16 12.53
C SER A 27 0.85 3.78 13.09
N LYS A 28 0.97 3.84 14.43
CA LYS A 28 2.20 4.28 15.12
C LYS A 28 3.03 3.14 15.69
N TYR A 29 2.42 1.96 15.88
CA TYR A 29 3.08 0.79 16.44
C TYR A 29 2.49 -0.48 15.81
N ILE A 30 3.36 -1.45 15.51
CA ILE A 30 2.97 -2.79 15.04
C ILE A 30 3.51 -3.80 16.06
N GLY A 31 2.59 -4.48 16.75
CA GLY A 31 2.91 -5.45 17.81
C GLY A 31 3.31 -6.82 17.28
N GLU A 32 3.95 -7.58 18.17
CA GLU A 32 4.87 -8.69 17.86
C GLU A 32 4.20 -9.98 17.37
N ILE A 33 4.89 -10.65 16.46
CA ILE A 33 4.65 -12.05 16.10
C ILE A 33 5.65 -12.93 16.87
N LYS A 34 5.15 -13.76 17.81
CA LYS A 34 6.00 -14.58 18.69
C LYS A 34 6.65 -15.80 18.03
N ARG A 35 6.21 -16.22 16.83
CA ARG A 35 6.91 -17.15 15.92
C ARG A 35 6.17 -17.26 14.58
N ILE A 36 6.83 -16.95 13.46
CA ILE A 36 6.33 -17.18 12.08
C ILE A 36 7.56 -17.39 11.14
N GLY A 37 7.34 -18.10 10.00
CA GLY A 37 8.35 -18.45 9.00
C GLY A 37 8.18 -17.85 7.59
N ASN A 38 7.17 -17.01 7.33
CA ASN A 38 7.04 -16.26 6.08
C ASN A 38 6.28 -14.96 6.33
N PHE A 39 6.93 -13.83 6.04
CA PHE A 39 6.39 -12.49 6.31
C PHE A 39 6.44 -11.65 5.05
N THR A 40 5.41 -10.84 4.87
CA THR A 40 5.41 -9.78 3.87
C THR A 40 5.27 -8.45 4.59
N GLU A 41 6.20 -7.55 4.32
CA GLU A 41 6.13 -6.19 4.84
C GLU A 41 4.99 -5.43 4.13
N LYS A 42 3.96 -5.05 4.88
CA LYS A 42 2.83 -4.27 4.34
C LYS A 42 2.73 -2.86 4.93
N CYS A 43 3.26 -2.60 6.13
CA CYS A 43 3.16 -1.30 6.77
C CYS A 43 4.42 -0.98 7.58
N SER A 44 4.94 0.25 7.43
CA SER A 44 6.13 0.74 8.14
C SER A 44 5.80 1.58 9.39
N ALA A 45 4.55 1.54 9.88
CA ALA A 45 4.12 2.24 11.10
C ALA A 45 4.48 3.74 11.20
N CYS A 46 4.44 4.47 10.07
CA CYS A 46 4.94 5.83 9.96
C CYS A 46 4.02 6.92 10.58
N GLY A 47 2.98 6.57 11.32
CA GLY A 47 2.09 7.53 12.02
C GLY A 47 1.21 8.43 11.14
N GLN A 48 1.28 8.32 9.81
CA GLN A 48 0.48 9.07 8.84
C GLN A 48 0.04 8.14 7.71
N CYS A 49 -1.19 7.64 7.75
CA CYS A 49 -1.68 6.60 6.85
C CYS A 49 -2.16 7.21 5.52
N ILE A 50 -1.56 6.74 4.43
CA ILE A 50 -1.83 7.22 3.06
C ILE A 50 -2.66 6.23 2.24
N LEU A 51 -3.05 5.09 2.83
CA LEU A 51 -3.72 4.00 2.11
C LEU A 51 -4.98 4.46 1.39
N ASN A 52 -5.68 5.44 1.97
CA ASN A 52 -6.90 5.99 1.36
C ASN A 52 -6.63 6.60 -0.01
N ASP A 53 -5.45 7.19 -0.24
CA ASP A 53 -5.10 7.82 -1.52
C ASP A 53 -4.72 6.79 -2.59
N TYR A 54 -4.20 5.63 -2.15
CA TYR A 54 -3.66 4.57 -3.02
C TYR A 54 -4.52 3.31 -3.01
N TYR A 55 -5.84 3.46 -2.95
CA TYR A 55 -6.81 2.36 -3.05
C TYR A 55 -6.56 1.22 -2.06
N GLY A 56 -6.08 1.54 -0.86
CA GLY A 56 -5.83 0.55 0.18
C GLY A 56 -4.53 -0.23 0.00
N ILE A 57 -3.55 0.28 -0.76
CA ILE A 57 -2.21 -0.32 -0.94
C ILE A 57 -1.14 0.69 -0.53
N CYS A 58 -0.12 0.30 0.24
CA CYS A 58 0.94 1.21 0.65
C CYS A 58 2.05 1.30 -0.39
N PRO A 59 2.22 2.42 -1.12
CA PRO A 59 3.31 2.55 -2.10
C PRO A 59 4.67 2.74 -1.44
N ILE A 60 4.73 3.32 -0.23
CA ILE A 60 5.99 3.49 0.50
C ILE A 60 6.52 2.13 0.96
N THR A 61 5.73 1.33 1.68
CA THR A 61 6.24 0.10 2.28
C THR A 61 6.45 -1.01 1.24
N ARG A 62 5.52 -1.17 0.29
CA ARG A 62 5.54 -2.34 -0.61
C ARG A 62 6.41 -2.12 -1.85
N CYS A 63 6.70 -0.88 -2.22
CA CYS A 63 7.55 -0.60 -3.38
C CYS A 63 9.01 -0.73 -2.96
N ALA A 64 9.81 -1.48 -3.72
CA ALA A 64 11.25 -1.60 -3.48
C ALA A 64 11.99 -0.25 -3.47
N LYS A 65 11.45 0.76 -4.17
CA LYS A 65 12.00 2.13 -4.25
C LYS A 65 11.28 3.13 -3.34
N HIS A 66 10.33 2.67 -2.52
CA HIS A 66 9.56 3.50 -1.58
C HIS A 66 8.90 4.75 -2.21
N LEU A 67 8.53 4.69 -3.50
CA LEU A 67 8.05 5.85 -4.25
C LEU A 67 6.61 6.21 -3.89
N LEU A 68 6.42 7.40 -3.33
CA LEU A 68 5.12 7.98 -3.00
C LEU A 68 4.44 8.62 -4.22
N ASN A 69 5.21 9.31 -5.06
CA ASN A 69 4.71 10.15 -6.15
C ASN A 69 4.92 9.47 -7.51
N GLY A 70 4.10 8.47 -7.81
CA GLY A 70 4.06 7.80 -9.12
C GLY A 70 5.00 6.61 -9.30
N PRO A 71 4.83 5.84 -10.40
CA PRO A 71 5.65 4.69 -10.74
C PRO A 71 7.08 5.07 -11.15
N CYS A 72 8.05 4.18 -10.91
CA CYS A 72 9.45 4.36 -11.32
C CYS A 72 9.70 4.21 -12.83
N GLY A 73 8.73 3.68 -13.58
CA GLY A 73 8.89 3.35 -15.01
C GLY A 73 9.60 2.02 -15.30
N GLY A 74 10.23 1.38 -14.32
CA GLY A 74 10.96 0.12 -14.53
C GLY A 74 10.11 -1.15 -14.54
N SER A 75 8.81 -1.09 -14.26
CA SER A 75 7.99 -2.30 -14.19
C SER A 75 7.80 -2.97 -15.56
N PHE A 76 8.08 -4.27 -15.65
CA PHE A 76 7.87 -5.08 -16.86
C PHE A 76 6.80 -6.15 -16.59
N ASN A 77 5.81 -6.30 -17.47
CA ASN A 77 4.72 -7.28 -17.30
C ASN A 77 4.05 -7.27 -15.91
N LYS A 78 3.86 -6.06 -15.33
CA LYS A 78 3.33 -5.85 -13.97
C LYS A 78 4.21 -6.37 -12.83
N LYS A 79 5.43 -6.82 -13.11
CA LYS A 79 6.45 -7.21 -12.11
C LYS A 79 7.41 -6.07 -11.81
N CYS A 80 8.05 -6.13 -10.65
CA CYS A 80 9.07 -5.16 -10.24
C CYS A 80 10.38 -5.40 -11.01
N GLU A 81 11.14 -4.34 -11.27
CA GLU A 81 12.45 -4.43 -11.94
C GLU A 81 13.54 -5.00 -11.02
N GLU A 82 13.45 -4.71 -9.72
CA GLU A 82 14.44 -5.15 -8.72
C GLU A 82 14.22 -6.62 -8.33
N ASP A 83 13.00 -7.12 -8.48
CA ASP A 83 12.60 -8.47 -8.07
C ASP A 83 11.46 -8.97 -8.98
N PRO A 84 11.76 -9.83 -9.98
CA PRO A 84 10.78 -10.36 -10.93
C PRO A 84 9.67 -11.21 -10.30
N ASP A 85 9.88 -11.75 -9.10
CA ASP A 85 8.86 -12.54 -8.40
C ASP A 85 7.80 -11.63 -7.77
N LYS A 86 8.17 -10.38 -7.42
CA LYS A 86 7.28 -9.39 -6.81
C LYS A 86 6.43 -8.65 -7.83
N ASP A 87 5.14 -8.51 -7.53
CA ASP A 87 4.25 -7.64 -8.28
C ASP A 87 4.60 -6.17 -8.07
N CYS A 88 4.56 -5.40 -9.16
CA CYS A 88 4.72 -3.95 -9.11
C CYS A 88 3.54 -3.33 -8.36
N VAL A 89 3.85 -2.64 -7.26
CA VAL A 89 2.84 -2.01 -6.39
C VAL A 89 1.97 -1.00 -7.15
N TRP A 90 2.58 -0.21 -8.04
CA TRP A 90 1.85 0.75 -8.86
C TRP A 90 0.94 0.08 -9.89
N ALA A 91 1.34 -1.07 -10.43
CA ALA A 91 0.45 -1.88 -11.26
C ALA A 91 -0.77 -2.38 -10.45
N LEU A 92 -0.54 -2.87 -9.23
CA LEU A 92 -1.62 -3.30 -8.32
C LEU A 92 -2.57 -2.16 -7.95
N ILE A 93 -2.03 -0.97 -7.66
CA ILE A 93 -2.84 0.24 -7.36
C ILE A 93 -3.73 0.58 -8.55
N LEU A 94 -3.19 0.60 -9.77
CA LEU A 94 -3.94 0.90 -10.98
C LEU A 94 -5.02 -0.17 -11.28
N GLU A 95 -4.72 -1.45 -11.02
CA GLU A 95 -5.71 -2.52 -11.14
C GLU A 95 -6.85 -2.37 -10.13
N ARG A 96 -6.53 -2.04 -8.87
CA ARG A 96 -7.52 -1.82 -7.82
C ARG A 96 -8.36 -0.57 -8.06
N MET A 97 -7.76 0.48 -8.61
CA MET A 97 -8.50 1.65 -9.12
C MET A 97 -9.54 1.24 -10.16
N LYS A 98 -9.13 0.47 -11.19
CA LYS A 98 -10.03 -0.02 -12.23
C LYS A 98 -11.17 -0.88 -11.66
N LYS A 99 -10.88 -1.74 -10.68
CA LYS A 99 -11.88 -2.60 -10.03
C LYS A 99 -12.89 -1.83 -9.17
N THR A 100 -12.42 -0.83 -8.42
CA THR A 100 -13.26 -0.08 -7.49
C THR A 100 -14.13 0.98 -8.17
N GLY A 101 -13.81 1.37 -9.41
CA GLY A 101 -14.50 2.43 -10.14
C GLY A 101 -14.37 3.82 -9.53
N LEU A 102 -13.48 3.97 -8.54
CA LEU A 102 -13.19 5.24 -7.88
C LEU A 102 -12.13 5.98 -8.69
N ASN A 103 -12.39 7.23 -9.04
CA ASN A 103 -11.46 8.08 -9.80
C ASN A 103 -10.74 9.05 -8.86
N LYS A 104 -9.78 8.55 -8.08
CA LYS A 104 -8.84 9.39 -7.32
C LYS A 104 -7.67 9.79 -8.23
N LYS A 105 -7.21 11.03 -8.05
CA LYS A 105 -6.01 11.57 -8.69
C LYS A 105 -4.77 10.92 -8.07
N LEU A 106 -4.10 10.06 -8.83
CA LEU A 106 -2.83 9.44 -8.44
C LEU A 106 -1.59 10.27 -8.82
N ASP A 107 -1.81 11.32 -9.61
CA ASP A 107 -0.85 12.30 -10.12
C ASP A 107 -0.70 13.54 -9.21
N GLU A 108 -1.50 13.62 -8.15
CA GLU A 108 -1.38 14.69 -7.16
C GLU A 108 -0.08 14.53 -6.36
N TYR A 109 0.70 15.61 -6.30
CA TYR A 109 1.91 15.66 -5.48
C TYR A 109 1.57 15.47 -4.00
N LYS A 110 2.27 14.53 -3.36
CA LYS A 110 2.24 14.32 -1.91
C LYS A 110 3.58 14.74 -1.31
N GLU A 111 3.50 15.51 -0.23
CA GLU A 111 4.67 15.88 0.55
C GLU A 111 5.38 14.64 1.10
N PRO A 112 6.71 14.68 1.26
CA PRO A 112 7.46 13.63 1.94
C PRO A 112 6.91 13.39 3.35
N LYS A 113 6.94 12.14 3.80
CA LYS A 113 6.54 11.83 5.18
C LYS A 113 7.55 12.35 6.18
N LYS A 114 7.05 12.72 7.35
CA LYS A 114 7.88 13.03 8.52
C LYS A 114 8.09 11.75 9.32
N TRP A 115 9.34 11.32 9.46
CA TRP A 115 9.73 10.08 10.14
C TRP A 115 10.32 10.33 11.53
N GLU A 116 9.78 11.31 12.25
CA GLU A 116 10.25 11.76 13.58
C GLU A 116 10.12 10.70 14.68
#